data_AF-A0A6C0BRP5-F1
#
_entry.id   AF-A0A6C0BRP5-F1
#
_cell.length_a   1.000
_cell.length_b   1.000
_cell.length_c   1.000
_cell.angle_alpha   90.00
_cell.angle_beta   90.00
_cell.angle_gamma   90.00
#
_symmetry.space_group_name_H-M   'P 1'
#
loop_
_entity.id
_entity.type
_entity.pdbx_description
1 polymer ?
#
loop_
_entity_poly.entity_id
_entity_poly.type
_entity_poly.pdbx_seq_one_letter_code
_entity_poly.pdbx_strand_id
1 'polypeptide(L)'
;MPHILGGYMPHGENFNTEYKEFCIKSNIYKYLSSNQVKQIVRNGKLPRKMNHIIMLNICKYFEMYIPKYASSFHNSCHSQETNNMRFTIGVNDYSEITGVPYVGEDITEQKRYLNSSLQHILKKNVTNICCLSVELEIIECEIYDELIEDTSLTKALKVQDMQEIWYNKRLRKYNKKRKKWIKCVLKYKGKLQEVLDDPICKEELRCYLKEQNKLDEYASYVDQYYEIDVGKIKDDKKDVSSFVYWLIKYKDDKVQELMRTKPVAPIYPRINNVEYSASTTLSCLRKRLLESTPNLRYYILVIRMIKNPDCSQNIKYCDPKKKWRNIKRCLHEDNSPYSIDI
;
A
#
# COMPACT_ATOMS: atom_id res chain seq x y z
N MET A 1 21.55 -24.75 -19.08
CA MET A 1 20.34 -24.24 -19.74
C MET A 1 20.33 -22.73 -19.58
N PRO A 2 19.90 -21.98 -20.61
CA PRO A 2 19.72 -20.55 -20.49
C PRO A 2 18.65 -20.23 -19.43
N HIS A 3 18.85 -19.15 -18.67
CA HIS A 3 17.85 -18.65 -17.73
C HIS A 3 17.01 -17.61 -18.46
N ILE A 4 15.78 -17.98 -18.80
CA ILE A 4 14.90 -17.16 -19.63
C ILE A 4 13.93 -16.39 -18.73
N LEU A 5 13.88 -15.07 -18.87
CA LEU A 5 12.93 -14.22 -18.14
C LEU A 5 11.48 -14.58 -18.52
N GLY A 6 10.64 -14.90 -17.53
CA GLY A 6 9.28 -15.42 -17.75
C GLY A 6 9.22 -16.92 -18.01
N GLY A 7 10.37 -17.58 -18.20
CA GLY A 7 10.48 -19.04 -18.22
C GLY A 7 10.45 -19.64 -16.81
N TYR A 8 10.62 -20.95 -16.72
CA TYR A 8 10.57 -21.70 -15.47
C TYR A 8 11.88 -22.43 -15.19
N MET A 9 12.27 -22.49 -13.91
CA MET A 9 13.32 -23.40 -13.46
C MET A 9 12.87 -24.85 -13.69
N PRO A 10 13.80 -25.78 -14.00
CA PRO A 10 13.46 -27.17 -14.32
C PRO A 10 12.83 -27.93 -13.15
N HIS A 11 13.07 -27.48 -11.92
CA HIS A 11 12.56 -28.07 -10.70
C HIS A 11 12.06 -26.99 -9.74
N GLY A 12 11.02 -27.32 -8.97
CA GLY A 12 10.53 -26.51 -7.87
C GLY A 12 11.49 -26.40 -6.69
N GLU A 13 11.09 -25.59 -5.71
CA GLU A 13 11.74 -25.59 -4.39
C GLU A 13 11.77 -27.02 -3.84
N ASN A 14 12.87 -27.37 -3.19
CA ASN A 14 13.08 -28.70 -2.62
C ASN A 14 13.95 -28.59 -1.38
N PHE A 15 14.34 -29.73 -0.82
CA PHE A 15 15.15 -29.77 0.40
C PHE A 15 16.45 -28.95 0.29
N ASN A 16 17.08 -28.92 -0.88
CA ASN A 16 18.35 -28.23 -1.10
C ASN A 16 18.21 -26.89 -1.82
N THR A 17 17.00 -26.49 -2.22
CA THR A 17 16.77 -25.34 -3.10
C THR A 17 15.66 -24.45 -2.56
N GLU A 18 15.97 -23.16 -2.40
CA GLU A 18 14.99 -22.11 -2.06
C GLU A 18 14.97 -21.05 -3.16
N TYR A 19 13.78 -20.61 -3.53
CA TYR A 19 13.53 -19.53 -4.46
C TYR A 19 12.89 -18.34 -3.75
N LYS A 20 13.27 -17.13 -4.14
CA LYS A 20 12.58 -15.92 -3.69
C LYS A 20 12.41 -14.93 -4.84
N GLU A 21 11.17 -14.53 -5.08
CA GLU A 21 10.87 -13.44 -6.00
C GLU A 21 11.54 -12.16 -5.51
N PHE A 22 12.06 -11.35 -6.42
CA PHE A 22 12.63 -10.05 -6.07
C PHE A 22 11.54 -8.99 -5.93
N CYS A 23 11.30 -8.56 -4.70
CA CYS A 23 10.36 -7.52 -4.33
C CYS A 23 11.07 -6.51 -3.44
N ILE A 24 10.73 -5.23 -3.54
CA ILE A 24 11.25 -4.19 -2.65
C ILE A 24 10.75 -4.44 -1.22
N LYS A 25 11.66 -4.85 -0.32
CA LYS A 25 11.33 -5.26 1.07
C LYS A 25 11.03 -4.10 2.01
N SER A 26 11.39 -2.90 1.61
CA SER A 26 11.05 -1.66 2.31
C SER A 26 9.88 -0.94 1.66
N ASN A 27 9.18 -0.13 2.43
CA ASN A 27 8.21 0.82 1.87
C ASN A 27 8.89 1.66 0.77
N ILE A 28 8.43 1.49 -0.47
CA ILE A 28 8.96 2.15 -1.67
C ILE A 28 8.91 3.68 -1.55
N TYR A 29 7.96 4.21 -0.78
CA TYR A 29 7.80 5.65 -0.55
C TYR A 29 8.90 6.26 0.33
N LYS A 30 9.74 5.44 0.98
CA LYS A 30 10.98 5.93 1.62
C LYS A 30 12.00 6.40 0.59
N TYR A 31 11.90 5.89 -0.64
CA TYR A 31 12.84 6.18 -1.72
C TYR A 31 12.19 7.01 -2.81
N LEU A 32 10.91 6.82 -3.10
CA LEU A 32 10.24 7.43 -4.26
C LEU A 32 9.01 8.23 -3.87
N SER A 33 8.74 9.31 -4.59
CA SER A 33 7.47 10.03 -4.49
C SER A 33 6.32 9.22 -5.12
N SER A 34 5.08 9.53 -4.73
CA SER A 34 3.89 8.94 -5.36
C SER A 34 3.86 9.14 -6.87
N ASN A 35 4.28 10.29 -7.37
CA ASN A 35 4.38 10.53 -8.81
C ASN A 35 5.42 9.62 -9.47
N GLN A 36 6.60 9.42 -8.87
CA GLN A 36 7.61 8.51 -9.41
C GLN A 36 7.13 7.06 -9.46
N VAL A 37 6.45 6.59 -8.40
CA VAL A 37 5.81 5.27 -8.38
C VAL A 37 4.80 5.13 -9.52
N LYS A 38 3.93 6.13 -9.70
CA LYS A 38 2.97 6.17 -10.81
C LYS A 38 3.64 6.13 -12.18
N GLN A 39 4.75 6.86 -12.37
CA GLN A 39 5.52 6.85 -13.62
C GLN A 39 6.16 5.49 -13.92
N ILE A 40 6.69 4.80 -12.89
CA ILE A 40 7.21 3.43 -13.04
C ILE A 40 6.09 2.49 -13.48
N VAL A 41 4.97 2.50 -12.77
CA VAL A 41 3.88 1.54 -13.00
C VAL A 41 3.18 1.79 -14.33
N ARG A 42 2.87 3.04 -14.64
CA ARG A 42 2.08 3.37 -15.83
C ARG A 42 2.92 3.44 -17.10
N ASN A 43 4.15 3.91 -16.99
CA ASN A 43 4.97 4.28 -18.14
C ASN A 43 6.31 3.55 -18.18
N GLY A 44 6.57 2.59 -17.28
CA GLY A 44 7.84 1.87 -17.24
C GLY A 44 9.07 2.73 -16.94
N LYS A 45 8.89 3.99 -16.53
CA LYS A 45 10.01 4.96 -16.40
C LYS A 45 10.72 4.78 -15.06
N LEU A 46 11.90 4.16 -15.10
CA LEU A 46 12.75 4.01 -13.92
C LEU A 46 13.42 5.35 -13.54
N PRO A 47 13.41 5.74 -12.26
CA PRO A 47 14.14 6.89 -11.77
C PRO A 47 15.65 6.61 -11.76
N ARG A 48 16.48 7.65 -11.93
CA ARG A 48 17.95 7.53 -11.97
C ARG A 48 18.55 6.76 -10.79
N LYS A 49 17.96 6.88 -9.61
CA LYS A 49 18.41 6.18 -8.39
C LYS A 49 17.94 4.74 -8.26
N MET A 50 17.29 4.16 -9.28
CA MET A 50 16.70 2.84 -9.17
C MET A 50 17.75 1.75 -8.89
N ASN A 51 18.88 1.74 -9.60
CA ASN A 51 19.95 0.76 -9.33
C ASN A 51 20.41 0.82 -7.87
N HIS A 52 20.57 2.01 -7.30
CA HIS A 52 20.91 2.16 -5.88
C HIS A 52 19.85 1.53 -4.95
N ILE A 53 18.56 1.76 -5.24
CA ILE A 53 17.45 1.14 -4.49
C ILE A 53 17.51 -0.39 -4.61
N ILE A 54 17.80 -0.91 -5.80
CA ILE A 54 17.91 -2.35 -6.08
C ILE A 54 19.08 -2.96 -5.30
N MET A 55 20.25 -2.33 -5.33
CA MET A 55 21.43 -2.78 -4.56
C MET A 55 21.17 -2.80 -3.05
N LEU A 56 20.57 -1.73 -2.51
CA LEU A 56 20.15 -1.71 -1.11
C LEU A 56 19.14 -2.81 -0.79
N ASN A 57 18.23 -3.10 -1.72
CA ASN A 57 17.24 -4.15 -1.54
C ASN A 57 17.88 -5.56 -1.57
N ILE A 58 18.84 -5.83 -2.45
CA ILE A 58 19.61 -7.08 -2.46
C ILE A 58 20.31 -7.28 -1.11
N CYS A 59 20.96 -6.26 -0.56
CA CYS A 59 21.56 -6.36 0.77
C CYS A 59 20.52 -6.68 1.86
N LYS A 60 19.30 -6.15 1.76
CA LYS A 60 18.21 -6.52 2.69
C LYS A 60 17.77 -7.97 2.55
N TYR A 61 17.75 -8.52 1.33
CA TYR A 61 17.52 -9.95 1.15
C TYR A 61 18.59 -10.77 1.87
N PHE A 62 19.85 -10.35 1.75
CA PHE A 62 20.96 -11.00 2.45
C PHE A 62 20.74 -10.96 3.96
N GLU A 63 20.42 -9.79 4.53
CA GLU A 63 20.18 -9.64 5.97
C GLU A 63 18.98 -10.45 6.47
N MET A 64 17.88 -10.50 5.72
CA MET A 64 16.64 -11.10 6.15
C MET A 64 16.62 -12.63 6.02
N TYR A 65 17.18 -13.16 4.93
CA TYR A 65 16.98 -14.55 4.54
C TYR A 65 18.24 -15.39 4.71
N ILE A 66 19.40 -14.88 4.30
CA ILE A 66 20.60 -15.72 4.19
C ILE A 66 21.03 -16.33 5.52
N PRO A 67 21.07 -15.61 6.67
CA PRO A 67 21.41 -16.24 7.95
C PRO A 67 20.48 -17.40 8.32
N LYS A 68 19.16 -17.24 8.09
CA LYS A 68 18.17 -18.29 8.35
C LYS A 68 18.44 -19.51 7.48
N TYR A 69 18.60 -19.32 6.16
CA TYR A 69 18.79 -20.43 5.24
C TYR A 69 20.16 -21.06 5.36
N ALA A 70 21.20 -20.29 5.67
CA ALA A 70 22.51 -20.85 6.02
C ALA A 70 22.42 -21.82 7.18
N SER A 71 21.73 -21.43 8.27
CA SER A 71 21.47 -22.32 9.41
C SER A 71 20.62 -23.54 9.02
N SER A 72 19.48 -23.31 8.35
CA SER A 72 18.55 -24.40 8.01
C SER A 72 19.16 -25.43 7.06
N PHE A 73 19.89 -24.97 6.06
CA PHE A 73 20.59 -25.82 5.09
C PHE A 73 21.74 -26.59 5.77
N HIS A 74 22.60 -25.90 6.51
CA HIS A 74 23.75 -26.53 7.17
C HIS A 74 23.35 -27.63 8.16
N ASN A 75 22.32 -27.38 8.98
CA ASN A 75 21.90 -28.29 10.03
C ASN A 75 21.07 -29.48 9.52
N SER A 76 20.71 -29.46 8.23
CA SER A 76 19.95 -30.51 7.55
C SER A 76 20.80 -31.43 6.68
N CYS A 77 22.03 -31.01 6.39
CA CYS A 77 22.93 -31.72 5.50
C CYS A 77 23.66 -32.83 6.26
N HIS A 78 23.32 -34.08 5.95
CA HIS A 78 23.84 -35.30 6.60
C HIS A 78 24.62 -36.23 5.65
N SER A 79 24.63 -35.97 4.32
CA SER A 79 25.35 -36.79 3.33
C SER A 79 26.03 -35.95 2.25
N GLN A 80 27.02 -36.52 1.56
CA GLN A 80 27.76 -35.84 0.48
C GLN A 80 26.87 -35.38 -0.69
N GLU A 81 25.76 -36.08 -0.96
CA GLU A 81 24.79 -35.70 -2.01
C GLU A 81 24.00 -34.43 -1.66
N THR A 82 23.92 -34.07 -0.37
CA THR A 82 23.18 -32.89 0.12
C THR A 82 24.06 -31.64 0.33
N ASN A 83 25.36 -31.72 0.02
CA ASN A 83 26.32 -30.64 0.34
C ASN A 83 26.18 -29.38 -0.52
N ASN A 84 25.38 -29.38 -1.60
CA ASN A 84 25.23 -28.23 -2.50
C ASN A 84 23.83 -27.63 -2.38
N MET A 85 23.71 -26.61 -1.53
CA MET A 85 22.45 -25.96 -1.22
C MET A 85 22.37 -24.62 -1.94
N ARG A 86 21.20 -24.29 -2.50
CA ARG A 86 21.00 -23.12 -3.36
C ARG A 86 19.89 -22.24 -2.84
N PHE A 87 20.19 -20.95 -2.72
CA PHE A 87 19.21 -19.90 -2.49
C PHE A 87 19.23 -18.96 -3.69
N THR A 88 18.13 -18.88 -4.44
CA THR A 88 18.04 -18.08 -5.67
C THR A 88 17.10 -16.90 -5.49
N ILE A 89 17.58 -15.69 -5.75
CA ILE A 89 16.77 -14.46 -5.82
C ILE A 89 16.44 -14.16 -7.27
N GLY A 90 15.18 -13.79 -7.54
CA GLY A 90 14.66 -13.54 -8.89
C GLY A 90 13.90 -14.73 -9.47
N VAL A 91 13.44 -15.66 -8.63
CA VAL A 91 12.58 -16.79 -9.01
C VAL A 91 11.43 -16.86 -8.02
N ASN A 92 10.18 -16.92 -8.48
CA ASN A 92 9.03 -16.97 -7.58
C ASN A 92 8.73 -18.41 -7.07
N ASP A 93 7.76 -18.53 -6.17
CA ASP A 93 7.39 -19.82 -5.55
C ASP A 93 6.83 -20.84 -6.58
N TYR A 94 6.36 -20.36 -7.74
CA TYR A 94 5.96 -21.18 -8.89
C TYR A 94 7.12 -21.54 -9.82
N SER A 95 8.36 -21.26 -9.41
CA SER A 95 9.59 -21.50 -10.17
C SER A 95 9.75 -20.64 -11.42
N GLU A 96 8.92 -19.60 -11.60
CA GLU A 96 9.05 -18.66 -12.71
C GLU A 96 10.26 -17.74 -12.48
N ILE A 97 11.09 -17.57 -13.50
CA ILE A 97 12.22 -16.66 -13.51
C ILE A 97 11.68 -15.23 -13.68
N THR A 98 11.57 -14.51 -12.56
CA THR A 98 11.04 -13.14 -12.49
C THR A 98 12.13 -12.08 -12.61
N GLY A 99 13.37 -12.44 -12.27
CA GLY A 99 14.56 -11.63 -12.42
C GLY A 99 14.68 -10.44 -11.45
N VAL A 100 15.88 -9.87 -11.41
CA VAL A 100 16.24 -8.64 -10.71
C VAL A 100 16.57 -7.60 -11.78
N PRO A 101 15.79 -6.52 -11.92
CA PRO A 101 16.06 -5.50 -12.93
C PRO A 101 17.34 -4.73 -12.60
N TYR A 102 18.11 -4.33 -13.59
CA TYR A 102 19.25 -3.42 -13.41
C TYR A 102 19.51 -2.65 -14.72
N VAL A 103 19.70 -1.34 -14.63
CA VAL A 103 19.82 -0.46 -15.80
C VAL A 103 21.27 -0.14 -16.09
N GLY A 104 21.72 -0.28 -17.34
CA GLY A 104 23.05 0.17 -17.76
C GLY A 104 24.13 -0.87 -17.53
N GLU A 105 25.17 -0.52 -16.76
CA GLU A 105 26.34 -1.39 -16.48
C GLU A 105 25.92 -2.76 -15.95
N ASP A 106 26.73 -3.78 -16.26
CA ASP A 106 26.45 -5.14 -15.82
C ASP A 106 26.53 -5.23 -14.28
N ILE A 107 25.48 -5.75 -13.63
CA ILE A 107 25.47 -5.94 -12.18
C ILE A 107 26.59 -6.88 -11.71
N THR A 108 27.14 -7.72 -12.60
CA THR A 108 28.28 -8.59 -12.30
C THR A 108 29.51 -7.80 -11.87
N GLU A 109 29.65 -6.53 -12.28
CA GLU A 109 30.70 -5.64 -11.80
C GLU A 109 30.59 -5.36 -10.29
N GLN A 110 29.36 -5.45 -9.74
CA GLN A 110 29.08 -5.29 -8.31
C GLN A 110 29.28 -6.58 -7.51
N LYS A 111 29.67 -7.69 -8.15
CA LYS A 111 29.82 -9.01 -7.50
C LYS A 111 30.76 -8.98 -6.31
N ARG A 112 31.88 -8.25 -6.39
CA ARG A 112 32.85 -8.13 -5.28
C ARG A 112 32.23 -7.45 -4.05
N TYR A 113 31.49 -6.37 -4.27
CA TYR A 113 30.78 -5.66 -3.21
C TYR A 113 29.69 -6.53 -2.59
N LEU A 114 28.86 -7.18 -3.41
CA LEU A 114 27.79 -8.06 -2.96
C LEU A 114 28.33 -9.26 -2.18
N ASN A 115 29.41 -9.90 -2.66
CA ASN A 115 30.09 -10.95 -1.93
C ASN A 115 30.59 -10.46 -0.57
N SER A 116 31.24 -9.30 -0.53
CA SER A 116 31.75 -8.73 0.72
C SER A 116 30.62 -8.46 1.73
N SER A 117 29.49 -7.95 1.26
CA SER A 117 28.28 -7.74 2.05
C SER A 117 27.69 -9.06 2.57
N LEU A 118 27.57 -10.06 1.70
CA LEU A 118 27.09 -11.40 2.05
C LEU A 118 27.94 -12.04 3.16
N GLN A 119 29.27 -12.02 2.98
CA GLN A 119 30.23 -12.56 3.96
C GLN A 119 30.17 -11.80 5.29
N HIS A 120 30.04 -10.47 5.25
CA HIS A 120 29.88 -9.66 6.46
C HIS A 120 28.61 -10.01 7.23
N ILE A 121 27.47 -10.12 6.53
CA ILE A 121 26.16 -10.47 7.12
C ILE A 121 26.21 -11.84 7.77
N LEU A 122 26.80 -12.81 7.09
CA LEU A 122 26.95 -14.16 7.58
C LEU A 122 27.85 -14.21 8.83
N LYS A 123 29.03 -13.59 8.80
CA LYS A 123 29.93 -13.51 9.97
C LYS A 123 29.27 -12.84 11.18
N LYS A 124 28.40 -11.85 10.94
CA LYS A 124 27.71 -11.10 11.99
C LYS A 124 26.52 -11.87 12.58
N ASN A 125 25.80 -12.63 11.76
CA ASN A 125 24.49 -13.18 12.12
C ASN A 125 24.45 -14.71 12.14
N VAL A 126 25.56 -15.42 11.95
CA VAL A 126 25.63 -16.89 11.99
C VAL A 126 26.81 -17.32 12.86
N THR A 127 26.58 -18.29 13.74
CA THR A 127 27.63 -18.88 14.60
C THR A 127 28.43 -19.94 13.85
N ASN A 128 29.68 -20.15 14.24
CA ASN A 128 30.54 -21.25 13.78
C ASN A 128 30.61 -21.41 12.24
N ILE A 129 30.73 -20.30 11.51
CA ILE A 129 30.71 -20.30 10.04
C ILE A 129 31.89 -21.03 9.38
N CYS A 130 32.90 -21.45 10.14
CA CYS A 130 34.13 -22.08 9.61
C CYS A 130 33.87 -23.33 8.75
N CYS A 131 32.69 -23.92 8.86
CA CYS A 131 32.27 -25.12 8.15
C CYS A 131 31.32 -24.88 6.97
N LEU A 132 31.03 -23.61 6.62
CA LEU A 132 30.13 -23.25 5.52
C LEU A 132 30.83 -22.29 4.55
N SER A 133 31.11 -22.77 3.33
CA SER A 133 31.49 -21.91 2.22
C SER A 133 30.25 -21.33 1.55
N VAL A 134 30.30 -20.05 1.17
CA VAL A 134 29.20 -19.38 0.48
C VAL A 134 29.71 -18.63 -0.74
N GLU A 135 29.12 -18.92 -1.90
CA GLU A 135 29.49 -18.36 -3.18
C GLU A 135 28.30 -17.68 -3.84
N LEU A 136 28.47 -16.44 -4.27
CA LEU A 136 27.49 -15.72 -5.10
C LEU A 136 27.83 -15.88 -6.58
N GLU A 137 26.84 -16.33 -7.33
CA GLU A 137 26.80 -16.31 -8.78
C GLU A 137 25.70 -15.34 -9.22
N ILE A 138 25.98 -14.52 -10.24
CA ILE A 138 25.01 -13.59 -10.82
C ILE A 138 24.91 -13.95 -12.29
N ILE A 139 23.69 -14.28 -12.72
CA ILE A 139 23.44 -14.82 -14.06
C ILE A 139 22.47 -13.87 -14.76
N GLU A 140 22.86 -13.35 -15.92
CA GLU A 140 21.99 -12.55 -16.77
C GLU A 140 20.91 -13.45 -17.38
N CYS A 141 19.66 -12.95 -17.40
CA CYS A 141 18.54 -13.62 -18.01
C CYS A 141 18.46 -13.28 -19.50
N GLU A 142 18.18 -14.29 -20.32
CA GLU A 142 17.74 -14.08 -21.70
C GLU A 142 16.32 -13.53 -21.72
N ILE A 143 16.04 -12.62 -22.65
CA ILE A 143 14.75 -11.94 -22.78
C ILE A 143 14.10 -12.38 -24.08
N TYR A 144 12.91 -12.97 -23.97
CA TYR A 144 12.01 -13.27 -25.08
C TYR A 144 10.68 -12.57 -24.83
N ASP A 145 10.33 -11.62 -25.69
CA ASP A 145 9.17 -10.76 -25.51
C ASP A 145 7.84 -11.54 -25.46
N GLU A 146 7.80 -12.73 -26.06
CA GLU A 146 6.62 -13.61 -26.09
C GLU A 146 6.26 -14.17 -24.71
N LEU A 147 7.22 -14.25 -23.79
CA LEU A 147 7.03 -14.80 -22.44
C LEU A 147 6.68 -13.73 -21.41
N ILE A 148 6.63 -12.45 -21.81
CA ILE A 148 6.47 -11.33 -20.90
C ILE A 148 5.13 -10.62 -21.17
N GLU A 149 4.20 -10.76 -20.23
CA GLU A 149 2.86 -10.18 -20.35
C GLU A 149 2.59 -9.02 -19.38
N ASP A 150 1.71 -8.10 -19.79
CA ASP A 150 1.22 -6.95 -19.01
C ASP A 150 -0.32 -6.82 -19.02
N THR A 151 -1.01 -7.85 -19.53
CA THR A 151 -2.46 -7.82 -19.74
C THR A 151 -3.21 -7.66 -18.41
N SER A 152 -2.81 -8.41 -17.39
CA SER A 152 -3.42 -8.40 -16.06
C SER A 152 -3.26 -7.07 -15.33
N LEU A 153 -2.06 -6.47 -15.36
CA LEU A 153 -1.82 -5.17 -14.74
C LEU A 153 -2.58 -4.06 -15.49
N THR A 154 -2.60 -4.10 -16.82
CA THR A 154 -3.38 -3.16 -17.64
C THR A 154 -4.87 -3.19 -17.27
N LYS A 155 -5.44 -4.38 -17.10
CA LYS A 155 -6.84 -4.54 -16.65
C LYS A 155 -7.04 -3.96 -15.25
N ALA A 156 -6.13 -4.25 -14.31
CA ALA A 156 -6.22 -3.74 -12.94
C ALA A 156 -6.17 -2.20 -12.88
N LEU A 157 -5.26 -1.58 -13.62
CA LEU A 157 -5.14 -0.12 -13.70
C LEU A 157 -6.39 0.53 -14.32
N LYS A 158 -6.98 -0.08 -15.36
CA LYS A 158 -8.24 0.42 -15.95
C LYS A 158 -9.39 0.39 -14.94
N VAL A 159 -9.51 -0.67 -14.14
CA VAL A 159 -10.52 -0.75 -13.09
C VAL A 159 -10.31 0.34 -12.04
N GLN A 160 -9.07 0.54 -11.60
CA GLN A 160 -8.72 1.62 -10.68
C GLN A 160 -9.08 3.01 -11.24
N ASP A 161 -8.70 3.30 -12.49
CA ASP A 161 -8.99 4.58 -13.15
C ASP A 161 -10.50 4.84 -13.24
N MET A 162 -11.29 3.81 -13.60
CA MET A 162 -12.74 3.92 -13.63
C MET A 162 -13.30 4.24 -12.23
N GLN A 163 -12.86 3.52 -11.19
CA GLN A 163 -13.30 3.76 -9.82
C GLN A 163 -12.99 5.20 -9.36
N GLU A 164 -11.81 5.71 -9.69
CA GLU A 164 -11.40 7.08 -9.37
C GLU A 164 -12.27 8.12 -10.10
N ILE A 165 -12.52 7.94 -11.40
CA ILE A 165 -13.41 8.81 -12.19
C ILE A 165 -14.82 8.84 -11.59
N TRP A 166 -15.38 7.66 -11.28
CA TRP A 166 -16.70 7.53 -10.68
C TRP A 166 -16.79 8.19 -9.30
N TYR A 167 -15.78 7.98 -8.46
CA TYR A 167 -15.68 8.61 -7.15
C TYR A 167 -15.64 10.13 -7.28
N ASN A 168 -14.76 10.67 -8.13
CA ASN A 168 -14.62 12.11 -8.34
C ASN A 168 -15.92 12.76 -8.86
N LYS A 169 -16.66 12.07 -9.73
CA LYS A 169 -17.99 12.52 -10.18
C LYS A 169 -18.99 12.59 -9.02
N ARG A 170 -19.02 11.58 -8.14
CA ARG A 170 -19.87 11.57 -6.94
C ARG A 170 -19.46 12.66 -5.94
N LEU A 171 -18.16 12.84 -5.73
CA LEU A 171 -17.60 13.87 -4.84
C LEU A 171 -17.96 15.28 -5.31
N ARG A 172 -17.87 15.57 -6.62
CA ARG A 172 -18.32 16.85 -7.19
C ARG A 172 -19.81 17.10 -6.95
N LYS A 173 -20.66 16.09 -7.17
CA LYS A 173 -22.11 16.19 -6.89
C LYS A 173 -22.38 16.42 -5.41
N TYR A 174 -21.68 15.70 -4.53
CA TYR A 174 -21.74 15.86 -3.09
C TYR A 174 -21.36 17.28 -2.67
N ASN A 175 -20.22 17.80 -3.13
CA ASN A 175 -19.75 19.14 -2.80
C ASN A 175 -20.74 20.23 -3.22
N LYS A 176 -21.37 20.09 -4.41
CA LYS A 176 -22.44 20.99 -4.85
C LYS A 176 -23.66 20.93 -3.92
N LYS A 177 -24.15 19.73 -3.58
CA LYS A 177 -25.29 19.54 -2.66
C LYS A 177 -24.97 20.08 -1.26
N ARG A 178 -23.77 19.78 -0.73
CA ARG A 178 -23.30 20.25 0.57
C ARG A 178 -23.20 21.77 0.63
N LYS A 179 -22.68 22.42 -0.41
CA LYS A 179 -22.62 23.89 -0.47
C LYS A 179 -24.02 24.52 -0.43
N LYS A 180 -25.00 23.97 -1.16
CA LYS A 180 -26.40 24.41 -1.10
C LYS A 180 -26.99 24.20 0.30
N TRP A 181 -26.82 22.99 0.84
CA TRP A 181 -27.30 22.63 2.17
C TRP A 181 -26.72 23.54 3.28
N ILE A 182 -25.41 23.83 3.24
CA ILE A 182 -24.78 24.78 4.18
C ILE A 182 -25.43 26.16 4.09
N LYS A 183 -25.66 26.67 2.87
CA LYS A 183 -26.33 27.97 2.69
C LYS A 183 -27.73 27.97 3.31
N CYS A 184 -28.53 26.92 3.06
CA CYS A 184 -29.85 26.77 3.67
C CYS A 184 -29.76 26.74 5.20
N VAL A 185 -28.87 25.93 5.78
CA VAL A 185 -28.72 25.84 7.24
C VAL A 185 -28.27 27.18 7.84
N LEU A 186 -27.33 27.88 7.20
CA LEU A 186 -26.85 29.17 7.68
C LEU A 186 -27.95 30.24 7.66
N LYS A 187 -28.87 30.18 6.70
CA LYS A 187 -30.04 31.07 6.64
C LYS A 187 -30.80 31.07 7.98
N TYR A 188 -31.11 29.88 8.50
CA TYR A 188 -31.83 29.74 9.77
C TYR A 188 -30.89 29.78 10.99
N LYS A 189 -29.60 29.46 10.88
CA LYS A 189 -28.67 29.60 12.02
C LYS A 189 -28.24 31.04 12.31
N GLY A 190 -28.55 31.99 11.44
CA GLY A 190 -28.25 33.42 11.60
C GLY A 190 -28.91 34.08 12.81
N LYS A 191 -28.71 35.40 12.95
CA LYS A 191 -29.34 36.17 14.03
C LYS A 191 -30.86 36.17 13.84
N LEU A 192 -31.62 36.26 14.94
CA LEU A 192 -33.09 36.23 14.86
C LEU A 192 -33.63 37.38 14.00
N GLN A 193 -33.01 38.56 14.10
CA GLN A 193 -33.39 39.72 13.29
C GLN A 193 -33.17 39.45 11.80
N GLU A 194 -32.04 38.83 11.41
CA GLU A 194 -31.74 38.49 10.01
C GLU A 194 -32.76 37.50 9.42
N VAL A 195 -33.25 36.56 10.23
CA VAL A 195 -34.30 35.61 9.83
C VAL A 195 -35.65 36.31 9.71
N LEU A 196 -35.96 37.21 10.65
CA LEU A 196 -37.20 37.96 10.63
C LEU A 196 -37.21 38.98 9.50
N ASP A 197 -36.09 39.56 9.10
CA ASP A 197 -36.02 40.54 8.02
C ASP A 197 -36.03 39.89 6.62
N ASP A 198 -35.72 38.59 6.50
CA ASP A 198 -35.74 37.86 5.23
C ASP A 198 -37.20 37.57 4.77
N PRO A 199 -37.66 38.08 3.61
CA PRO A 199 -39.05 37.94 3.18
C PRO A 199 -39.54 36.50 3.02
N ILE A 200 -38.64 35.59 2.62
CA ILE A 200 -38.98 34.17 2.44
C ILE A 200 -39.16 33.52 3.83
N CYS A 201 -38.29 33.83 4.78
CA CYS A 201 -38.42 33.35 6.15
C CYS A 201 -39.64 33.93 6.86
N LYS A 202 -40.02 35.19 6.60
CA LYS A 202 -41.28 35.76 7.11
C LYS A 202 -42.50 34.95 6.67
N GLU A 203 -42.58 34.62 5.39
CA GLU A 203 -43.72 33.86 4.85
C GLU A 203 -43.73 32.42 5.40
N GLU A 204 -42.57 31.78 5.50
CA GLU A 204 -42.45 30.46 6.14
C GLU A 204 -42.82 30.50 7.63
N LEU A 205 -42.42 31.54 8.36
CA LEU A 205 -42.77 31.75 9.77
C LEU A 205 -44.27 31.98 9.93
N ARG A 206 -44.91 32.74 9.02
CA ARG A 206 -46.36 32.95 9.01
C ARG A 206 -47.11 31.63 8.90
N CYS A 207 -46.72 30.78 7.95
CA CYS A 207 -47.26 29.44 7.79
C CYS A 207 -47.04 28.59 9.05
N TYR A 208 -45.84 28.63 9.63
CA TYR A 208 -45.52 27.91 10.86
C TYR A 208 -46.40 28.36 12.04
N LEU A 209 -46.56 29.67 12.26
CA LEU A 209 -47.43 30.20 13.31
C LEU A 209 -48.90 29.82 13.08
N LYS A 210 -49.35 29.76 11.82
CA LYS A 210 -50.69 29.27 11.48
C LYS A 210 -50.87 27.81 11.88
N GLU A 211 -49.90 26.95 11.57
CA GLU A 211 -49.91 25.53 11.96
C GLU A 211 -49.92 25.34 13.49
N GLN A 212 -49.31 26.27 14.24
CA GLN A 212 -49.30 26.26 15.70
C GLN A 212 -50.51 26.97 16.35
N ASN A 213 -51.48 27.46 15.56
CA ASN A 213 -52.61 28.29 16.02
C ASN A 213 -52.18 29.55 16.79
N LYS A 214 -51.07 30.16 16.37
CA LYS A 214 -50.48 31.37 16.96
C LYS A 214 -50.46 32.58 16.03
N LEU A 215 -50.92 32.42 14.78
CA LEU A 215 -50.87 33.50 13.79
C LEU A 215 -51.71 34.71 14.21
N ASP A 216 -52.92 34.51 14.73
CA ASP A 216 -53.81 35.62 15.12
C ASP A 216 -53.20 36.48 16.24
N GLU A 217 -52.43 35.85 17.14
CA GLU A 217 -51.74 36.52 18.25
C GLU A 217 -50.53 37.33 17.78
N TYR A 218 -49.83 36.88 16.74
CA TYR A 218 -48.54 37.44 16.35
C TYR A 218 -48.42 37.98 14.93
N ALA A 219 -49.51 38.04 14.16
CA ALA A 219 -49.50 38.49 12.76
C ALA A 219 -48.86 39.88 12.60
N SER A 220 -49.15 40.82 13.50
CA SER A 220 -48.59 42.17 13.48
C SER A 220 -47.07 42.19 13.60
N TYR A 221 -46.47 41.32 14.42
CA TYR A 221 -45.01 41.22 14.60
C TYR A 221 -44.29 40.64 13.38
N VAL A 222 -44.97 39.82 12.57
CA VAL A 222 -44.42 39.27 11.32
C VAL A 222 -44.55 40.27 10.18
N ASP A 223 -45.71 40.92 10.07
CA ASP A 223 -46.06 41.80 8.94
C ASP A 223 -45.43 43.18 9.04
N GLN A 224 -45.28 43.70 10.26
CA GLN A 224 -44.66 45.00 10.50
C GLN A 224 -43.18 44.84 10.83
N TYR A 225 -42.47 45.97 10.90
CA TYR A 225 -41.11 45.96 11.44
C TYR A 225 -41.16 45.67 12.94
N TYR A 226 -40.46 44.62 13.36
CA TYR A 226 -40.31 44.27 14.77
C TYR A 226 -38.82 44.15 15.08
N GLU A 227 -38.36 44.95 16.04
CA GLU A 227 -36.98 44.95 16.51
C GLU A 227 -36.85 43.98 17.70
N ILE A 228 -35.92 43.03 17.58
CA ILE A 228 -35.68 42.04 18.62
C ILE A 228 -34.75 42.62 19.68
N ASP A 229 -35.25 42.73 20.91
CA ASP A 229 -34.46 43.11 22.08
C ASP A 229 -33.50 41.98 22.48
N VAL A 230 -32.22 42.13 22.11
CA VAL A 230 -31.18 41.14 22.37
C VAL A 230 -30.99 40.86 23.86
N GLY A 231 -31.31 41.82 24.74
CA GLY A 231 -31.21 41.68 26.20
C GLY A 231 -32.23 40.69 26.78
N LYS A 232 -33.40 40.56 26.15
CA LYS A 232 -34.53 39.75 26.65
C LYS A 232 -34.61 38.34 26.05
N ILE A 233 -33.85 38.05 25.00
CA ILE A 233 -33.85 36.74 24.31
C ILE A 233 -33.71 35.55 25.27
N LYS A 234 -32.92 35.67 26.35
CA LYS A 234 -32.73 34.58 27.33
C LYS A 234 -34.00 34.25 28.11
N ASP A 235 -34.79 35.28 28.41
CA ASP A 235 -36.03 35.16 29.17
C ASP A 235 -37.15 34.74 28.21
N ASP A 236 -37.25 35.40 27.05
CA ASP A 236 -38.18 35.06 25.98
C ASP A 236 -38.07 33.61 25.53
N LYS A 237 -36.85 33.05 25.47
CA LYS A 237 -36.64 31.64 25.09
C LYS A 237 -37.36 30.65 26.01
N LYS A 238 -37.74 31.05 27.23
CA LYS A 238 -38.47 30.21 28.19
C LYS A 238 -39.97 30.54 28.25
N ASP A 239 -40.38 31.67 27.68
CA ASP A 239 -41.75 32.15 27.75
C ASP A 239 -42.54 31.78 26.49
N VAL A 240 -43.43 30.79 26.61
CA VAL A 240 -44.26 30.31 25.50
C VAL A 240 -45.26 31.36 24.99
N SER A 241 -45.49 32.43 25.76
CA SER A 241 -46.32 33.57 25.34
C SER A 241 -45.53 34.67 24.60
N SER A 242 -44.22 34.53 24.48
CA SER A 242 -43.37 35.49 23.74
C SER A 242 -43.34 35.18 22.24
N PHE A 243 -43.44 36.20 21.38
CA PHE A 243 -43.21 36.03 19.94
C PHE A 243 -41.80 35.51 19.64
N VAL A 244 -40.80 36.00 20.39
CA VAL A 244 -39.40 35.62 20.24
C VAL A 244 -39.20 34.13 20.55
N TYR A 245 -39.98 33.55 21.49
CA TYR A 245 -40.01 32.10 21.73
C TYR A 245 -40.37 31.33 20.45
N TRP A 246 -41.48 31.72 19.81
CA TRP A 246 -41.98 31.03 18.62
C TRP A 246 -41.05 31.21 17.42
N LEU A 247 -40.39 32.37 17.29
CA LEU A 247 -39.35 32.59 16.27
C LEU A 247 -38.12 31.68 16.49
N ILE A 248 -37.65 31.54 17.74
CA ILE A 248 -36.57 30.61 18.09
C ILE A 248 -36.99 29.17 17.79
N LYS A 249 -38.21 28.78 18.18
CA LYS A 249 -38.77 27.44 17.98
C LYS A 249 -38.83 27.08 16.50
N TYR A 250 -39.43 27.96 15.67
CA TYR A 250 -39.46 27.83 14.21
C TYR A 250 -38.07 27.59 13.63
N LYS A 251 -37.11 28.40 14.06
CA LYS A 251 -35.73 28.35 13.58
C LYS A 251 -35.07 27.01 13.93
N ASP A 252 -35.21 26.57 15.17
CA ASP A 252 -34.67 25.30 15.64
C ASP A 252 -35.31 24.13 14.88
N ASP A 253 -36.63 24.14 14.71
CA ASP A 253 -37.36 23.10 13.96
C ASP A 253 -36.91 23.05 12.49
N LYS A 254 -36.75 24.21 11.83
CA LYS A 254 -36.22 24.29 10.45
C LYS A 254 -34.79 23.79 10.34
N VAL A 255 -33.94 24.11 11.30
CA VAL A 255 -32.58 23.57 11.34
C VAL A 255 -32.62 22.05 11.51
N GLN A 256 -33.48 21.51 12.38
CA GLN A 256 -33.63 20.06 12.55
C GLN A 256 -34.13 19.37 11.28
N GLU A 257 -35.11 19.96 10.59
CA GLU A 257 -35.59 19.50 9.29
C GLU A 257 -34.44 19.45 8.27
N LEU A 258 -33.66 20.52 8.17
CA LEU A 258 -32.49 20.57 7.28
C LEU A 258 -31.41 19.57 7.68
N MET A 259 -31.16 19.32 8.97
CA MET A 259 -30.18 18.34 9.42
C MET A 259 -30.50 16.92 8.94
N ARG A 260 -31.79 16.57 8.78
CA ARG A 260 -32.21 15.28 8.20
C ARG A 260 -31.85 15.13 6.73
N THR A 261 -31.68 16.24 6.00
CA THR A 261 -31.31 16.25 4.58
C THR A 261 -29.81 16.43 4.33
N LYS A 262 -28.99 16.38 5.39
CA LYS A 262 -27.53 16.55 5.31
C LYS A 262 -26.93 15.60 4.28
N PRO A 263 -26.25 16.11 3.24
CA PRO A 263 -25.63 15.27 2.23
C PRO A 263 -24.60 14.32 2.86
N VAL A 264 -24.64 13.05 2.45
CA VAL A 264 -23.68 12.03 2.88
C VAL A 264 -22.48 12.05 1.94
N ALA A 265 -21.27 12.10 2.53
CA ALA A 265 -20.04 12.05 1.77
C ALA A 265 -19.92 10.71 1.04
N PRO A 266 -19.51 10.69 -0.24
CA PRO A 266 -19.26 9.43 -0.92
C PRO A 266 -18.09 8.71 -0.22
N ILE A 267 -18.26 7.43 0.04
CA ILE A 267 -17.21 6.57 0.56
C ILE A 267 -16.15 6.41 -0.54
N TYR A 268 -14.89 6.65 -0.20
CA TYR A 268 -13.79 6.37 -1.13
C TYR A 268 -13.78 4.88 -1.42
N PRO A 269 -13.80 4.46 -2.70
CA PRO A 269 -13.80 3.03 -3.02
C PRO A 269 -12.58 2.36 -2.38
N ARG A 270 -12.72 1.12 -1.95
CA ARG A 270 -11.56 0.30 -1.58
C ARG A 270 -10.81 -0.02 -2.88
N ILE A 271 -9.92 0.90 -3.26
CA ILE A 271 -9.02 0.72 -4.40
C ILE A 271 -7.89 -0.16 -3.89
N ASN A 272 -7.74 -1.35 -4.47
CA ASN A 272 -6.53 -2.14 -4.28
C ASN A 272 -5.35 -1.25 -4.68
N ASN A 273 -4.30 -1.18 -3.85
CA ASN A 273 -3.19 -0.28 -4.10
C ASN A 273 -2.30 -0.85 -5.23
N VAL A 274 -2.85 -0.98 -6.44
CA VAL A 274 -2.26 -1.67 -7.59
C VAL A 274 -0.91 -1.05 -7.91
N GLU A 275 -0.83 0.27 -7.92
CA GLU A 275 0.42 0.99 -8.19
C GLU A 275 1.49 0.67 -7.13
N TYR A 276 1.13 0.68 -5.84
CA TYR A 276 2.05 0.29 -4.78
C TYR A 276 2.51 -1.16 -4.95
N SER A 277 1.58 -2.11 -5.05
CA SER A 277 1.89 -3.53 -5.17
C SER A 277 2.76 -3.82 -6.40
N ALA A 278 2.42 -3.26 -7.57
CA ALA A 278 3.20 -3.42 -8.78
C ALA A 278 4.61 -2.82 -8.64
N SER A 279 4.74 -1.64 -8.03
CA SER A 279 6.05 -1.02 -7.78
C SER A 279 6.91 -1.73 -6.75
N THR A 280 6.30 -2.53 -5.86
CA THR A 280 7.05 -3.36 -4.92
C THR A 280 7.47 -4.69 -5.52
N THR A 281 6.62 -5.35 -6.31
CA THR A 281 6.93 -6.67 -6.87
C THR A 281 7.76 -6.60 -8.14
N LEU A 282 7.60 -5.56 -8.97
CA LEU A 282 8.32 -5.31 -10.23
C LEU A 282 8.15 -6.38 -11.34
N SER A 283 7.93 -7.66 -11.03
CA SER A 283 7.78 -8.75 -12.01
C SER A 283 6.62 -8.52 -12.98
N CYS A 284 5.49 -7.96 -12.52
CA CYS A 284 4.37 -7.60 -13.37
C CYS A 284 4.60 -6.36 -14.23
N LEU A 285 5.74 -5.67 -14.06
CA LEU A 285 6.11 -4.48 -14.84
C LEU A 285 7.13 -4.79 -15.94
N ARG A 286 7.63 -6.03 -16.04
CA ARG A 286 8.73 -6.41 -16.94
C ARG A 286 8.57 -5.88 -18.35
N LYS A 287 7.41 -6.10 -18.98
CA LYS A 287 7.11 -5.62 -20.34
C LYS A 287 7.25 -4.10 -20.45
N ARG A 288 6.54 -3.36 -19.60
CA ARG A 288 6.58 -1.88 -19.60
C ARG A 288 7.98 -1.34 -19.36
N LEU A 289 8.72 -1.96 -18.44
CA LEU A 289 10.08 -1.56 -18.09
C LEU A 289 11.04 -1.78 -19.24
N LEU A 290 10.97 -2.93 -19.91
CA LEU A 290 11.79 -3.25 -21.09
C LEU A 290 11.49 -2.31 -22.26
N GLU A 291 10.21 -2.05 -22.53
CA GLU A 291 9.79 -1.13 -23.60
C GLU A 291 10.26 0.32 -23.36
N SER A 292 10.29 0.76 -22.09
CA SER A 292 10.48 2.17 -21.73
C SER A 292 11.88 2.52 -21.23
N THR A 293 12.70 1.53 -20.88
CA THR A 293 14.03 1.72 -20.31
C THR A 293 15.08 1.01 -21.17
N PRO A 294 15.75 1.75 -22.08
CA PRO A 294 16.88 1.21 -22.84
C PRO A 294 17.97 0.66 -21.92
N ASN A 295 18.64 -0.41 -22.34
CA ASN A 295 19.70 -1.09 -21.59
C ASN A 295 19.25 -1.64 -20.22
N LEU A 296 17.96 -1.89 -20.03
CA LEU A 296 17.48 -2.65 -18.89
C LEU A 296 17.81 -4.13 -19.11
N ARG A 297 18.46 -4.73 -18.12
CA ARG A 297 18.77 -6.16 -18.06
C ARG A 297 18.14 -6.78 -16.83
N TYR A 298 17.97 -8.10 -16.85
CA TYR A 298 17.46 -8.87 -15.72
C TYR A 298 18.46 -9.93 -15.32
N TYR A 299 18.56 -10.19 -14.02
CA TYR A 299 19.51 -11.15 -13.48
C TYR A 299 18.84 -12.05 -12.44
N ILE A 300 19.37 -13.24 -12.23
CA ILE A 300 19.14 -14.00 -11.01
C ILE A 300 20.42 -14.02 -10.17
N LEU A 301 20.26 -14.02 -8.85
CA LEU A 301 21.37 -14.16 -7.93
C LEU A 301 21.27 -15.55 -7.31
N VAL A 302 22.23 -16.41 -7.60
CA VAL A 302 22.32 -17.77 -7.08
C VAL A 302 23.38 -17.79 -5.98
N ILE A 303 22.93 -18.04 -4.75
CA ILE A 303 23.82 -18.16 -3.59
C ILE A 303 23.97 -19.65 -3.29
N ARG A 304 25.17 -20.16 -3.55
CA ARG A 304 25.53 -21.55 -3.25
C ARG A 304 26.12 -21.61 -1.86
N MET A 305 25.63 -22.55 -1.07
CA MET A 305 26.10 -22.82 0.28
C MET A 305 26.63 -24.24 0.32
N ILE A 306 27.88 -24.40 0.70
CA ILE A 306 28.59 -25.67 0.70
C ILE A 306 29.08 -25.97 2.11
N LYS A 307 28.51 -27.01 2.72
CA LYS A 307 28.91 -27.48 4.05
C LYS A 307 30.14 -28.37 3.93
N ASN A 308 31.08 -28.22 4.86
CA ASN A 308 32.15 -29.19 5.05
C ASN A 308 31.54 -30.53 5.53
N PRO A 309 31.69 -31.63 4.77
CA PRO A 309 31.10 -32.93 5.10
C PRO A 309 31.51 -33.46 6.48
N ASP A 310 32.69 -33.09 6.97
CA ASP A 310 33.21 -33.56 8.26
C ASP A 310 32.68 -32.75 9.46
N CYS A 311 31.85 -31.73 9.22
CA CYS A 311 31.28 -30.91 10.27
C CYS A 311 30.03 -31.55 10.90
N SER A 312 30.15 -31.94 12.17
CA SER A 312 29.05 -32.44 13.00
C SER A 312 28.35 -31.37 13.83
N GLN A 313 28.83 -30.12 13.82
CA GLN A 313 28.26 -29.05 14.63
C GLN A 313 26.98 -28.48 14.00
N ASN A 314 26.06 -28.00 14.83
CA ASN A 314 24.95 -27.17 14.36
C ASN A 314 25.35 -25.69 14.42
N ILE A 315 24.87 -24.91 13.45
CA ILE A 315 25.02 -23.46 13.44
C ILE A 315 23.68 -22.79 13.76
N LYS A 316 23.75 -21.73 14.55
CA LYS A 316 22.63 -20.85 14.90
C LYS A 316 22.73 -19.55 14.13
N TYR A 317 21.59 -18.93 13.87
CA TYR A 317 21.53 -17.58 13.28
C TYR A 317 20.80 -16.59 14.19
N CYS A 318 21.15 -15.31 14.06
CA CYS A 318 20.47 -14.21 14.76
C CYS A 318 19.32 -13.68 13.89
N ASP A 319 18.10 -13.80 14.37
CA ASP A 319 16.91 -13.33 13.66
C ASP A 319 16.79 -11.79 13.68
N PRO A 320 15.87 -11.20 12.88
CA PRO A 320 15.65 -9.76 12.88
C PRO A 320 15.23 -9.17 14.24
N LYS A 321 14.72 -9.99 15.16
CA LYS A 321 14.35 -9.62 16.54
C LYS A 321 15.51 -9.82 17.53
N LYS A 322 16.73 -10.06 17.03
CA LYS A 322 17.96 -10.28 17.81
C LYS A 322 17.95 -11.54 18.67
N LYS A 323 17.20 -12.57 18.25
CA LYS A 323 17.20 -13.88 18.91
C LYS A 323 18.03 -14.88 18.14
N TRP A 324 18.89 -15.61 18.84
CA TRP A 324 19.63 -16.73 18.26
C TRP A 324 18.72 -17.95 18.15
N ARG A 325 18.60 -18.50 16.94
CA ARG A 325 17.74 -19.62 16.60
C ARG A 325 18.53 -20.71 15.90
N ASN A 326 18.13 -21.96 16.12
CA ASN A 326 18.80 -23.13 15.59
C ASN A 326 17.80 -23.84 14.69
N ILE A 327 17.93 -23.69 13.38
CA ILE A 327 16.91 -24.17 12.45
C ILE A 327 17.46 -25.30 11.59
N LYS A 328 16.60 -26.26 11.23
CA LYS A 328 16.86 -27.24 10.17
C LYS A 328 15.72 -27.23 9.13
N ARG A 329 16.00 -27.65 7.91
CA ARG A 329 15.00 -27.98 6.89
C ARG A 329 14.37 -29.36 7.11
N CYS A 330 13.08 -29.44 6.78
CA CYS A 330 12.26 -30.65 6.77
C CYS A 330 11.38 -30.65 5.51
N LEU A 331 10.79 -31.80 5.20
CA LEU A 331 9.79 -31.95 4.13
C LEU A 331 8.42 -32.24 4.76
N HIS A 332 7.38 -31.61 4.23
CA HIS A 332 6.00 -31.99 4.50
C HIS A 332 5.67 -33.31 3.80
N GLU A 333 4.48 -33.88 4.07
CA GLU A 333 4.00 -35.11 3.43
C GLU A 333 3.89 -34.98 1.90
N ASP A 334 3.64 -33.77 1.40
CA ASP A 334 3.58 -33.42 -0.03
C ASP A 334 4.97 -33.11 -0.63
N ASN A 335 6.06 -33.39 0.10
CA ASN A 335 7.44 -33.04 -0.23
C ASN A 335 7.73 -31.54 -0.34
N SER A 336 6.83 -30.66 0.11
CA SER A 336 7.14 -29.23 0.16
C SER A 336 8.13 -28.94 1.30
N PRO A 337 9.19 -28.14 1.04
CA PRO A 337 10.24 -27.96 2.02
C PRO A 337 9.93 -26.81 2.99
N TYR A 338 10.18 -27.01 4.28
CA TYR A 338 9.99 -25.99 5.31
C TYR A 338 11.15 -25.99 6.31
N SER A 339 11.13 -25.06 7.27
CA SER A 339 12.20 -24.87 8.26
C SER A 339 11.64 -24.85 9.68
N ILE A 340 12.23 -25.62 10.60
CA ILE A 340 11.82 -25.73 12.01
C ILE A 340 12.97 -25.42 12.96
N ASP A 341 12.65 -24.86 14.14
CA ASP A 341 13.62 -24.77 15.24
C ASP A 341 13.88 -26.15 15.85
N ILE A 342 15.11 -26.38 16.29
CA ILE A 342 15.61 -27.61 16.93
C ILE A 342 16.41 -27.38 18.21
#